data_AF-A0A5D0NNI4-F1
#
_entry.id   AF-A0A5D0NNI4-F1
#
_cell.length_a   1.000
_cell.length_b   1.000
_cell.length_c   1.000
_cell.angle_alpha   90.00
_cell.angle_beta   90.00
_cell.angle_gamma   90.00
#
_symmetry.space_group_name_H-M   'P 1'
#
loop_
_entity.id
_entity.type
_entity.pdbx_description
1 polymer ?
#
loop_
_entity_poly.entity_id
_entity_poly.type
_entity_poly.pdbx_seq_one_letter_code
_entity_poly.pdbx_strand_id
1 'polypeptide(L)'
;MTTTGADYSWVPEFRRGHLVNGYCLTLIHRVTPREFLDRVGAEFQGERAGFDAFNDADSDFQDDQDLWGDQFFVGAAPAPGGDWTFALEINGGIESQTDALAYATRGTTAITHSAGAAAMNHFSWWEDGELRTRFERPAERTGGSPDALVEAMARSGLDVEHGRSAAAADLFALAENVSGIRFGPEVLERAVYLTGIVDVPAEAWQRIVIHTQDASGRPEQVEITNPDGE
;
A
#
# COMPACT_ATOMS: atom_id res chain seq x y z
N MET A 1 -22.84 -11.22 -5.64
CA MET A 1 -22.10 -12.43 -5.22
C MET A 1 -21.28 -12.03 -4.01
N THR A 2 -21.14 -12.92 -3.03
CA THR A 2 -20.32 -12.67 -1.84
C THR A 2 -18.94 -13.25 -2.11
N THR A 3 -17.92 -12.40 -2.18
CA THR A 3 -16.54 -12.82 -2.40
C THR A 3 -15.81 -12.91 -1.06
N THR A 4 -15.02 -13.96 -0.86
CA THR A 4 -14.29 -14.22 0.41
C THR A 4 -12.81 -14.52 0.13
N GLY A 5 -11.98 -14.56 1.17
CA GLY A 5 -10.55 -14.87 1.01
C GLY A 5 -10.28 -16.22 0.32
N ALA A 6 -11.21 -17.19 0.38
CA ALA A 6 -11.08 -18.47 -0.32
C ALA A 6 -11.04 -18.32 -1.86
N ASP A 7 -11.70 -17.29 -2.41
CA ASP A 7 -11.69 -16.98 -3.84
C ASP A 7 -10.33 -16.43 -4.31
N TYR A 8 -9.50 -16.00 -3.35
CA TYR A 8 -8.16 -15.45 -3.54
C TYR A 8 -7.07 -16.38 -3.02
N SER A 9 -7.33 -17.70 -3.03
CA SER A 9 -6.37 -18.74 -2.61
C SER A 9 -5.08 -18.78 -3.43
N TRP A 10 -5.03 -18.12 -4.59
CA TRP A 10 -3.84 -17.96 -5.41
C TRP A 10 -2.83 -16.96 -4.85
N VAL A 11 -3.25 -16.02 -3.98
CA VAL A 11 -2.40 -14.92 -3.48
C VAL A 11 -1.13 -15.42 -2.77
N PRO A 12 -1.18 -16.39 -1.85
CA PRO A 12 0.02 -16.90 -1.18
C PRO A 12 1.01 -17.59 -2.12
N GLU A 13 0.54 -18.14 -3.24
CA GLU A 13 1.34 -18.90 -4.19
C GLU A 13 1.85 -18.05 -5.35
N PHE A 14 1.32 -16.83 -5.51
CA PHE A 14 1.64 -15.95 -6.63
C PHE A 14 3.14 -15.73 -6.75
N ARG A 15 3.72 -16.23 -7.85
CA ARG A 15 5.14 -16.15 -8.18
C ARG A 15 6.07 -16.54 -7.01
N ARG A 16 5.75 -17.57 -6.24
CA ARG A 16 6.54 -18.01 -5.05
C ARG A 16 6.44 -17.04 -3.86
N GLY A 17 5.32 -16.32 -3.75
CA GLY A 17 4.99 -15.53 -2.58
C GLY A 17 5.39 -14.05 -2.65
N HIS A 18 5.57 -13.47 -3.84
CA HIS A 18 5.85 -12.03 -3.96
C HIS A 18 4.78 -11.17 -3.25
N LEU A 19 3.51 -11.57 -3.30
CA LEU A 19 2.41 -10.86 -2.64
C LEU A 19 2.24 -11.22 -1.15
N VAL A 20 3.08 -12.05 -0.57
CA VAL A 20 3.09 -12.29 0.89
C VAL A 20 4.37 -11.80 1.57
N ASN A 21 5.41 -11.49 0.79
CA ASN A 21 6.70 -11.03 1.32
C ASN A 21 6.82 -9.51 1.39
N GLY A 22 5.83 -8.76 0.92
CA GLY A 22 5.85 -7.30 0.88
C GLY A 22 5.19 -6.76 -0.36
N TYR A 23 3.96 -6.27 -0.27
CA TYR A 23 3.33 -5.51 -1.36
C TYR A 23 2.42 -4.43 -0.83
N CYS A 24 2.17 -3.42 -1.67
CA CYS A 24 1.05 -2.50 -1.56
C CYS A 24 0.30 -2.50 -2.90
N LEU A 25 -1.03 -2.67 -2.85
CA LEU A 25 -1.90 -2.57 -4.01
C LEU A 25 -2.93 -1.47 -3.76
N THR A 26 -3.01 -0.51 -4.68
CA THR A 26 -3.99 0.58 -4.65
C THR A 26 -4.91 0.49 -5.86
N LEU A 27 -6.22 0.44 -5.64
CA LEU A 27 -7.25 0.64 -6.66
C LEU A 27 -7.76 2.08 -6.57
N ILE A 28 -7.71 2.83 -7.67
CA ILE A 28 -8.23 4.19 -7.75
C ILE A 28 -9.25 4.34 -8.87
N HIS A 29 -10.39 4.95 -8.56
CA HIS A 29 -11.51 5.07 -9.50
C HIS A 29 -11.32 6.28 -10.41
N ARG A 30 -11.68 6.16 -11.69
CA ARG A 30 -11.73 7.21 -12.72
C ARG A 30 -10.46 8.07 -12.84
N VAL A 31 -9.32 7.49 -12.50
CA VAL A 31 -7.99 8.08 -12.66
C VAL A 31 -7.22 7.15 -13.58
N THR A 32 -6.60 7.70 -14.62
CA THR A 32 -5.80 6.89 -15.55
C THR A 32 -4.46 6.46 -14.90
N PRO A 33 -3.78 5.42 -15.40
CA PRO A 33 -2.47 5.02 -14.85
C PRO A 33 -1.45 6.15 -14.86
N ARG A 34 -1.39 6.93 -15.95
CA ARG A 34 -0.50 8.09 -16.06
C ARG A 34 -0.84 9.16 -15.04
N GLU A 35 -2.12 9.49 -14.93
CA GLU A 35 -2.60 10.49 -13.98
C GLU A 35 -2.37 10.05 -12.53
N PHE A 36 -2.49 8.77 -12.21
CA PHE A 36 -2.15 8.26 -10.88
C PHE A 36 -0.67 8.55 -10.56
N LEU A 37 0.24 8.17 -11.47
CA LEU A 37 1.68 8.44 -11.32
C LEU A 37 1.96 9.94 -11.13
N ASP A 38 1.32 10.79 -11.94
CA ASP A 38 1.46 12.25 -11.81
C ASP A 38 0.97 12.75 -10.45
N ARG A 39 -0.15 12.26 -9.96
CA ARG A 39 -0.74 12.70 -8.69
C ARG A 39 0.05 12.24 -7.46
N VAL A 40 0.73 11.09 -7.54
CA VAL A 40 1.63 10.64 -6.46
C VAL A 40 3.03 11.23 -6.57
N GLY A 41 3.28 12.09 -7.56
CA GLY A 41 4.57 12.76 -7.76
C GLY A 41 5.65 11.85 -8.35
N ALA A 42 5.27 10.78 -9.05
CA ALA A 42 6.23 9.82 -9.56
C ALA A 42 7.02 10.37 -10.77
N GLU A 43 8.35 10.21 -10.74
CA GLU A 43 9.18 10.33 -11.93
C GLU A 43 8.97 9.12 -12.84
N PHE A 44 8.60 9.36 -14.09
CA PHE A 44 8.23 8.29 -15.03
C PHE A 44 9.43 7.47 -15.52
N GLN A 45 9.31 6.14 -15.46
CA GLN A 45 10.36 5.18 -15.84
C GLN A 45 10.03 4.33 -17.09
N GLY A 46 8.93 4.66 -17.78
CA GLY A 46 8.50 3.98 -19.01
C GLY A 46 7.45 2.90 -18.79
N GLU A 47 7.35 2.00 -19.77
CA GLU A 47 6.40 0.89 -19.79
C GLU A 47 7.09 -0.45 -19.53
N ARG A 48 6.43 -1.36 -18.80
CA ARG A 48 6.87 -2.76 -18.60
C ARG A 48 5.71 -3.70 -18.92
N ALA A 49 5.92 -4.60 -19.87
CA ALA A 49 4.89 -5.54 -20.32
C ALA A 49 4.93 -6.83 -19.49
N GLY A 50 3.91 -7.03 -18.68
CA GLY A 50 3.74 -8.19 -17.80
C GLY A 50 4.47 -8.06 -16.47
N PHE A 51 4.05 -8.88 -15.50
CA PHE A 51 4.57 -8.85 -14.14
C PHE A 51 6.07 -9.10 -14.07
N ASP A 52 6.60 -10.05 -14.85
CA ASP A 52 8.02 -10.41 -14.77
C ASP A 52 8.92 -9.23 -15.18
N ALA A 53 8.58 -8.50 -16.26
CA ALA A 53 9.33 -7.31 -16.67
C ALA A 53 9.19 -6.13 -15.70
N PHE A 54 8.06 -6.03 -15.00
CA PHE A 54 7.87 -5.06 -13.93
C PHE A 54 8.73 -5.42 -12.71
N ASN A 55 8.72 -6.68 -12.29
CA ASN A 55 9.47 -7.18 -11.15
C ASN A 55 10.99 -7.12 -11.38
N ASP A 56 11.46 -7.41 -12.60
CA ASP A 56 12.88 -7.28 -12.93
C ASP A 56 13.33 -5.82 -12.80
N ALA A 57 12.53 -4.87 -13.29
CA ALA A 57 12.82 -3.44 -13.16
C ALA A 57 12.75 -2.93 -11.71
N ASP A 58 11.80 -3.44 -10.92
CA ASP A 58 11.76 -3.18 -9.48
C ASP A 58 13.01 -3.73 -8.79
N SER A 59 13.43 -4.96 -9.11
CA SER A 59 14.62 -5.58 -8.54
C SER A 59 15.89 -4.79 -8.87
N ASP A 60 16.08 -4.39 -10.13
CA ASP A 60 17.20 -3.53 -10.55
C ASP A 60 17.19 -2.20 -9.79
N PHE A 61 16.01 -1.59 -9.62
CA PHE A 61 15.86 -0.37 -8.83
C PHE A 61 16.27 -0.58 -7.36
N GLN A 62 15.81 -1.65 -6.72
CA GLN A 62 16.11 -1.94 -5.32
C GLN A 62 17.60 -2.24 -5.09
N ASP A 63 18.27 -2.90 -6.05
CA ASP A 63 19.70 -3.19 -5.99
C ASP A 63 20.56 -1.91 -6.06
N ASP A 64 20.05 -0.85 -6.70
CA ASP A 64 20.70 0.47 -6.80
C ASP A 64 20.43 1.39 -5.59
N GLN A 65 19.54 1.01 -4.65
CA GLN A 65 19.23 1.80 -3.46
C GLN A 65 20.23 1.53 -2.32
N ASP A 66 20.88 2.59 -1.82
CA ASP A 66 21.78 2.50 -0.67
C ASP A 66 21.02 2.29 0.66
N LEU A 67 19.81 2.85 0.77
CA LEU A 67 18.93 2.77 1.94
C LEU A 67 17.49 2.51 1.52
N TRP A 68 16.85 1.52 2.14
CA TRP A 68 15.42 1.27 1.93
C TRP A 68 14.58 2.40 2.55
N GLY A 69 13.60 2.89 1.79
CA GLY A 69 12.61 3.86 2.27
C GLY A 69 12.83 5.30 1.83
N ASP A 70 13.90 5.61 1.09
CA ASP A 70 14.09 6.96 0.52
C ASP A 70 13.26 7.14 -0.77
N GLN A 71 13.05 6.06 -1.52
CA GLN A 71 12.31 6.05 -2.78
C GLN A 71 11.52 4.75 -2.93
N PHE A 72 10.40 4.81 -3.64
CA PHE A 72 9.60 3.63 -4.00
C PHE A 72 9.38 3.52 -5.50
N PHE A 73 9.49 2.30 -6.01
CA PHE A 73 9.12 1.96 -7.37
C PHE A 73 7.66 1.49 -7.42
N VAL A 74 6.90 2.02 -8.38
CA VAL A 74 5.48 1.73 -8.53
C VAL A 74 5.14 1.44 -9.98
N GLY A 75 4.29 0.44 -10.21
CA GLY A 75 3.71 0.13 -11.51
C GLY A 75 2.19 0.34 -11.50
N ALA A 76 1.67 1.16 -12.41
CA ALA A 76 0.24 1.43 -12.56
C ALA A 76 -0.31 0.90 -13.89
N ALA A 77 -1.50 0.32 -13.88
CA ALA A 77 -2.17 -0.19 -15.07
C ALA A 77 -3.71 -0.13 -14.93
N PRO A 78 -4.47 -0.16 -16.04
CA PRO A 78 -5.92 -0.25 -15.98
C PRO A 78 -6.35 -1.56 -15.31
N ALA A 79 -7.31 -1.48 -14.39
CA ALA A 79 -7.94 -2.65 -13.81
C ALA A 79 -9.05 -3.19 -14.72
N PRO A 80 -9.49 -4.45 -14.53
CA PRO A 80 -10.61 -5.02 -15.28
C PRO A 80 -11.88 -4.14 -15.16
N GLY A 81 -12.58 -3.92 -16.26
CA GLY A 81 -13.76 -3.05 -16.29
C GLY A 81 -13.47 -1.58 -16.62
N GLY A 82 -12.20 -1.16 -16.68
CA GLY A 82 -11.75 0.09 -17.34
C GLY A 82 -11.97 1.40 -16.57
N ASP A 83 -12.87 1.43 -15.60
CA ASP A 83 -13.12 2.63 -14.77
C ASP A 83 -12.17 2.74 -13.57
N TRP A 84 -11.35 1.72 -13.31
CA TRP A 84 -10.39 1.71 -12.22
C TRP A 84 -8.97 1.53 -12.76
N THR A 85 -8.02 2.14 -12.08
CA THR A 85 -6.59 1.87 -12.22
C THR A 85 -6.14 1.11 -10.98
N PHE A 86 -5.24 0.15 -11.16
CA PHE A 86 -4.48 -0.41 -10.04
C PHE A 86 -3.04 0.06 -10.11
N ALA A 87 -2.45 0.30 -8.94
CA ALA A 87 -1.04 0.51 -8.74
C ALA A 87 -0.51 -0.58 -7.81
N LEU A 88 0.68 -1.10 -8.13
CA LEU A 88 1.34 -2.14 -7.39
C LEU A 88 2.75 -1.67 -7.03
N GLU A 89 3.10 -1.86 -5.77
CA GLU A 89 4.45 -1.67 -5.24
C GLU A 89 4.89 -3.00 -4.62
N ILE A 90 6.11 -3.45 -4.93
CA ILE A 90 6.74 -4.58 -4.25
C ILE A 90 7.63 -3.99 -3.16
N ASN A 91 7.44 -4.41 -1.91
CA ASN A 91 8.11 -3.82 -0.74
C ASN A 91 7.97 -2.28 -0.63
N GLY A 92 6.93 -1.69 -1.24
CA GLY A 92 6.68 -0.25 -1.19
C GLY A 92 5.78 0.19 -0.04
N GLY A 93 5.70 1.50 0.13
CA GLY A 93 5.00 2.15 1.22
C GLY A 93 4.48 3.54 0.89
N ILE A 94 4.11 3.83 -0.37
CA ILE A 94 3.67 5.18 -0.76
C ILE A 94 2.53 5.67 0.14
N GLU A 95 1.53 4.84 0.48
CA GLU A 95 0.45 5.26 1.39
C GLU A 95 0.91 5.47 2.84
N SER A 96 1.82 4.64 3.34
CA SER A 96 2.17 4.64 4.75
C SER A 96 3.31 5.61 5.09
N GLN A 97 4.12 6.00 4.10
CA GLN A 97 5.31 6.82 4.28
C GLN A 97 5.24 8.18 3.58
N THR A 98 4.16 8.46 2.85
CA THR A 98 3.98 9.76 2.18
C THR A 98 2.54 10.26 2.31
N ASP A 99 2.33 11.55 2.08
CA ASP A 99 0.98 12.14 1.95
C ASP A 99 0.38 11.97 0.55
N ALA A 100 1.04 11.24 -0.37
CA ALA A 100 0.69 11.19 -1.78
C ALA A 100 -0.75 10.72 -2.02
N LEU A 101 -1.27 9.79 -1.21
CA LEU A 101 -2.65 9.30 -1.35
C LEU A 101 -3.71 10.35 -1.03
N ALA A 102 -3.44 11.28 -0.12
CA ALA A 102 -4.33 12.40 0.16
C ALA A 102 -4.45 13.33 -1.06
N TYR A 103 -3.40 13.46 -1.88
CA TYR A 103 -3.45 14.21 -3.13
C TYR A 103 -4.05 13.38 -4.27
N ALA A 104 -3.62 12.13 -4.41
CA ALA A 104 -4.05 11.23 -5.48
C ALA A 104 -5.56 10.99 -5.49
N THR A 105 -6.18 10.97 -4.31
CA THR A 105 -7.60 10.63 -4.17
C THR A 105 -8.55 11.82 -4.22
N ARG A 106 -8.05 13.05 -4.44
CA ARG A 106 -8.91 14.24 -4.63
C ARG A 106 -9.87 14.06 -5.81
N GLY A 107 -11.14 14.35 -5.57
CA GLY A 107 -12.23 14.19 -6.52
C GLY A 107 -12.56 12.73 -6.88
N THR A 108 -12.04 11.74 -6.13
CA THR A 108 -12.29 10.33 -6.40
C THR A 108 -12.24 9.48 -5.12
N THR A 109 -12.25 8.15 -5.27
CA THR A 109 -12.08 7.19 -4.20
C THR A 109 -10.97 6.20 -4.54
N ALA A 110 -10.28 5.70 -3.51
CA ALA A 110 -9.32 4.63 -3.65
C ALA A 110 -9.43 3.62 -2.50
N ILE A 111 -9.04 2.39 -2.79
CA ILE A 111 -8.83 1.32 -1.83
C ILE A 111 -7.36 0.96 -1.90
N THR A 112 -6.70 0.86 -0.77
CA THR A 112 -5.33 0.35 -0.68
C THR A 112 -5.29 -0.80 0.31
N HIS A 113 -4.52 -1.82 -0.02
CA HIS A 113 -4.19 -2.86 0.93
C HIS A 113 -2.76 -3.34 0.72
N SER A 114 -2.13 -3.74 1.81
CA SER A 114 -0.76 -4.19 1.82
C SER A 114 -0.59 -5.43 2.68
N ALA A 115 0.46 -6.19 2.37
CA ALA A 115 1.02 -7.17 3.28
C ALA A 115 2.47 -6.79 3.55
N GLY A 116 2.78 -6.52 4.82
CA GLY A 116 4.13 -6.17 5.27
C GLY A 116 4.89 -7.36 5.86
N ALA A 117 6.16 -7.11 6.19
CA ALA A 117 6.97 -8.03 6.98
C ALA A 117 6.24 -8.37 8.31
N ALA A 118 6.41 -9.61 8.78
CA ALA A 118 5.72 -10.15 9.96
C ALA A 118 4.18 -10.28 9.85
N ALA A 119 3.62 -10.32 8.62
CA ALA A 119 2.19 -10.50 8.36
C ALA A 119 1.30 -9.36 8.91
N MET A 120 1.87 -8.17 9.06
CA MET A 120 1.12 -6.94 9.32
C MET A 120 0.47 -6.49 8.01
N ASN A 121 -0.83 -6.77 7.88
CA ASN A 121 -1.58 -6.45 6.67
C ASN A 121 -2.50 -5.27 6.96
N HIS A 122 -2.47 -4.26 6.10
CA HIS A 122 -3.30 -3.07 6.24
C HIS A 122 -4.32 -2.95 5.14
N PHE A 123 -5.45 -2.34 5.46
CA PHE A 123 -6.44 -1.90 4.49
C PHE A 123 -6.82 -0.46 4.79
N SER A 124 -6.87 0.37 3.75
CA SER A 124 -7.38 1.73 3.84
C SER A 124 -8.37 2.03 2.72
N TRP A 125 -9.40 2.82 3.04
CA TRP A 125 -10.33 3.41 2.08
C TRP A 125 -10.23 4.93 2.16
N TRP A 126 -10.05 5.53 1.00
CA TRP A 126 -9.87 6.96 0.80
C TRP A 126 -10.99 7.53 -0.07
N GLU A 127 -11.40 8.75 0.24
CA GLU A 127 -12.41 9.49 -0.51
C GLU A 127 -12.07 10.99 -0.46
N ASP A 128 -11.93 11.61 -1.63
CA ASP A 128 -11.65 13.04 -1.80
C ASP A 128 -10.45 13.56 -0.99
N GLY A 129 -9.38 12.76 -0.91
CA GLY A 129 -8.18 13.12 -0.14
C GLY A 129 -8.28 12.85 1.36
N GLU A 130 -9.40 12.35 1.86
CA GLU A 130 -9.58 11.99 3.25
C GLU A 130 -9.50 10.48 3.48
N LEU A 131 -8.77 10.08 4.51
CA LEU A 131 -8.77 8.71 5.00
C LEU A 131 -10.10 8.42 5.72
N ARG A 132 -10.94 7.58 5.12
CA ARG A 132 -12.28 7.26 5.65
C ARG A 132 -12.25 6.09 6.59
N THR A 133 -11.59 5.00 6.21
CA THR A 133 -11.44 3.80 7.04
C THR A 133 -10.03 3.27 6.91
N ARG A 134 -9.38 2.90 8.02
CA ARG A 134 -8.12 2.15 8.04
C ARG A 134 -8.12 1.12 9.14
N PHE A 135 -7.56 -0.04 8.89
CA PHE A 135 -7.32 -1.06 9.92
C PHE A 135 -6.17 -2.00 9.57
N GLU A 136 -5.59 -2.62 10.59
CA GLU A 136 -4.81 -3.86 10.48
C GLU A 136 -5.66 -5.06 10.93
N ARG A 137 -6.34 -4.87 12.07
CA ARG A 137 -7.32 -5.80 12.62
C ARG A 137 -8.72 -5.24 12.37
N PRO A 138 -9.65 -5.97 11.74
CA PRO A 138 -10.96 -5.45 11.38
C PRO A 138 -11.77 -4.89 12.56
N ALA A 139 -11.53 -5.35 13.79
CA ALA A 139 -12.17 -4.81 15.00
C ALA A 139 -11.59 -3.45 15.46
N GLU A 140 -10.42 -3.06 14.97
CA GLU A 140 -9.68 -1.84 15.36
C GLU A 140 -9.56 -0.90 14.14
N ARG A 141 -10.64 -0.16 13.89
CA ARG A 141 -10.78 0.72 12.73
C ARG A 141 -10.58 2.18 13.12
N THR A 142 -9.96 2.94 12.22
CA THR A 142 -9.69 4.39 12.35
C THR A 142 -10.10 5.12 11.06
N GLY A 143 -9.99 6.45 11.03
CA GLY A 143 -10.37 7.30 9.89
C GLY A 143 -11.62 8.15 10.16
N GLY A 144 -12.04 8.95 9.19
CA GLY A 144 -13.20 9.85 9.31
C GLY A 144 -14.56 9.14 9.32
N SER A 145 -14.62 7.88 8.90
CA SER A 145 -15.82 7.03 8.85
C SER A 145 -15.43 5.57 9.09
N PRO A 146 -14.93 5.22 10.29
CA PRO A 146 -14.28 3.93 10.54
C PRO A 146 -15.21 2.72 10.37
N ASP A 147 -16.52 2.90 10.55
CA ASP A 147 -17.50 1.81 10.48
C ASP A 147 -18.20 1.66 9.12
N ALA A 148 -17.88 2.52 8.14
CA ALA A 148 -18.56 2.55 6.85
C ALA A 148 -18.46 1.22 6.07
N LEU A 149 -17.39 0.45 6.30
CA LEU A 149 -17.12 -0.80 5.58
C LEU A 149 -17.47 -2.07 6.39
N VAL A 150 -18.06 -1.97 7.59
CA VAL A 150 -18.34 -3.13 8.46
C VAL A 150 -19.17 -4.20 7.75
N GLU A 151 -20.19 -3.80 6.99
CA GLU A 151 -21.01 -4.75 6.23
C GLU A 151 -20.19 -5.46 5.14
N ALA A 152 -19.32 -4.74 4.44
CA ALA A 152 -18.43 -5.32 3.42
C ALA A 152 -17.39 -6.26 4.05
N MET A 153 -16.82 -5.89 5.19
CA MET A 153 -15.90 -6.73 5.96
C MET A 153 -16.56 -8.05 6.38
N ALA A 154 -17.78 -7.98 6.94
CA ALA A 154 -18.53 -9.17 7.33
C ALA A 154 -18.86 -10.06 6.13
N ARG A 155 -19.22 -9.48 4.97
CA ARG A 155 -19.42 -10.23 3.72
C ARG A 155 -18.14 -10.91 3.23
N SER A 156 -16.97 -10.29 3.42
CA SER A 156 -15.67 -10.90 3.08
C SER A 156 -15.24 -12.01 4.04
N GLY A 157 -15.97 -12.22 5.14
CA GLY A 157 -15.63 -13.22 6.17
C GLY A 157 -14.68 -12.71 7.27
N LEU A 158 -14.45 -11.40 7.34
CA LEU A 158 -13.61 -10.78 8.37
C LEU A 158 -14.33 -10.74 9.72
N ASP A 159 -13.59 -11.00 10.79
CA ASP A 159 -14.09 -10.93 12.18
C ASP A 159 -14.01 -9.48 12.69
N VAL A 160 -15.12 -8.77 12.56
CA VAL A 160 -15.24 -7.35 12.95
C VAL A 160 -15.38 -7.12 14.46
N GLU A 161 -15.51 -8.20 15.25
CA GLU A 161 -15.80 -8.14 16.69
C GLU A 161 -14.60 -8.59 17.54
N HIS A 162 -13.92 -9.68 17.16
CA HIS A 162 -12.89 -10.33 18.01
C HIS A 162 -11.46 -10.24 17.45
N GLY A 163 -11.26 -9.51 16.34
CA GLY A 163 -9.99 -8.85 16.04
C GLY A 163 -8.82 -9.75 15.65
N ARG A 164 -9.02 -10.74 14.77
CA ARG A 164 -7.90 -11.40 14.05
C ARG A 164 -7.39 -10.48 12.94
N SER A 165 -6.07 -10.41 12.74
CA SER A 165 -5.51 -9.72 11.56
C SER A 165 -6.02 -10.39 10.28
N ALA A 166 -6.38 -9.57 9.29
CA ALA A 166 -6.83 -10.07 8.00
C ALA A 166 -5.66 -10.70 7.24
N ALA A 167 -5.87 -11.83 6.57
CA ALA A 167 -4.87 -12.34 5.62
C ALA A 167 -4.91 -11.52 4.32
N ALA A 168 -3.81 -11.51 3.55
CA ALA A 168 -3.76 -10.80 2.27
C ALA A 168 -4.93 -11.20 1.34
N ALA A 169 -5.28 -12.49 1.27
CA ALA A 169 -6.40 -12.98 0.49
C ALA A 169 -7.76 -12.40 0.95
N ASP A 170 -7.95 -12.20 2.26
CA ASP A 170 -9.18 -11.57 2.79
C ASP A 170 -9.27 -10.10 2.38
N LEU A 171 -8.12 -9.40 2.30
CA LEU A 171 -8.05 -8.00 1.88
C LEU A 171 -8.38 -7.83 0.39
N PHE A 172 -7.91 -8.74 -0.47
CA PHE A 172 -8.33 -8.79 -1.87
C PHE A 172 -9.85 -9.01 -2.00
N ALA A 173 -10.42 -9.92 -1.21
CA ALA A 173 -11.87 -10.15 -1.20
C ALA A 173 -12.65 -8.91 -0.74
N LEU A 174 -12.15 -8.20 0.28
CA LEU A 174 -12.72 -6.93 0.72
C LEU A 174 -12.60 -5.85 -0.37
N ALA A 175 -11.45 -5.74 -1.04
CA ALA A 175 -11.27 -4.80 -2.13
C ALA A 175 -12.29 -5.03 -3.26
N GLU A 176 -12.55 -6.29 -3.64
CA GLU A 176 -13.60 -6.64 -4.60
C GLU A 176 -15.00 -6.28 -4.08
N ASN A 177 -15.32 -6.61 -2.82
CA ASN A 177 -16.65 -6.32 -2.25
C ASN A 177 -16.94 -4.81 -2.11
N VAL A 178 -15.91 -3.96 -2.08
CA VAL A 178 -16.05 -2.50 -2.01
C VAL A 178 -16.02 -1.85 -3.39
N SER A 179 -15.10 -2.26 -4.27
CA SER A 179 -14.94 -1.66 -5.61
C SER A 179 -15.77 -2.32 -6.71
N GLY A 180 -16.19 -3.56 -6.52
CA GLY A 180 -16.72 -4.43 -7.58
C GLY A 180 -15.67 -4.99 -8.55
N ILE A 181 -14.38 -4.75 -8.31
CA ILE A 181 -13.29 -5.15 -9.20
C ILE A 181 -12.68 -6.47 -8.73
N ARG A 182 -12.82 -7.49 -9.57
CA ARG A 182 -12.22 -8.80 -9.34
C ARG A 182 -10.79 -8.83 -9.84
N PHE A 183 -9.86 -9.22 -8.96
CA PHE A 183 -8.46 -9.44 -9.31
C PHE A 183 -8.14 -10.93 -9.43
N GLY A 184 -7.79 -11.37 -10.63
CA GLY A 184 -7.15 -12.66 -10.82
C GLY A 184 -5.62 -12.50 -10.96
N PRO A 185 -4.85 -13.59 -10.81
CA PRO A 185 -3.41 -13.56 -11.06
C PRO A 185 -3.10 -13.07 -12.49
N GLU A 186 -3.95 -13.41 -13.46
CA GLU A 186 -3.79 -13.02 -14.86
C GLU A 186 -3.83 -11.50 -15.09
N VAL A 187 -4.49 -10.75 -14.20
CA VAL A 187 -4.55 -9.28 -14.28
C VAL A 187 -3.16 -8.70 -14.04
N LEU A 188 -2.47 -9.20 -13.02
CA LEU A 188 -1.11 -8.78 -12.69
C LEU A 188 -0.13 -9.31 -13.76
N GLU A 189 -0.22 -10.58 -14.12
CA GLU A 189 0.71 -11.22 -15.07
C GLU A 189 0.75 -10.55 -16.44
N ARG A 190 -0.39 -10.02 -16.91
CA ARG A 190 -0.55 -9.55 -18.29
C ARG A 190 -0.63 -8.04 -18.45
N ALA A 191 -0.69 -7.29 -17.35
CA ALA A 191 -0.78 -5.84 -17.41
C ALA A 191 0.42 -5.22 -18.12
N VAL A 192 0.19 -4.10 -18.80
CA VAL A 192 1.27 -3.20 -19.21
C VAL A 192 1.36 -2.12 -18.15
N TYR A 193 2.41 -2.18 -17.34
CA TYR A 193 2.65 -1.29 -16.22
C TYR A 193 3.31 -0.01 -16.73
N LEU A 194 2.68 1.14 -16.47
CA LEU A 194 3.37 2.42 -16.45
C LEU A 194 4.14 2.50 -15.15
N THR A 195 5.46 2.64 -15.22
CA THR A 195 6.30 2.62 -14.03
C THR A 195 6.76 4.02 -13.64
N GLY A 196 7.00 4.22 -12.34
CA GLY A 196 7.54 5.46 -11.81
C GLY A 196 8.28 5.26 -10.50
N ILE A 197 9.09 6.25 -10.13
CA ILE A 197 9.79 6.34 -8.85
C ILE A 197 9.19 7.50 -8.06
N VAL A 198 8.80 7.24 -6.81
CA VAL A 198 8.27 8.24 -5.89
C VAL A 198 9.29 8.48 -4.78
N ASP A 199 9.69 9.74 -4.61
CA ASP A 199 10.53 10.12 -3.48
C ASP A 199 9.71 10.11 -2.19
N VAL A 200 10.27 9.51 -1.15
CA VAL A 200 9.76 9.62 0.21
C VAL A 200 10.31 10.91 0.80
N PRO A 201 9.46 11.86 1.21
CA PRO A 201 9.95 13.05 1.89
C PRO A 201 10.73 12.60 3.13
N ALA A 202 11.97 13.06 3.27
CA ALA A 202 12.71 12.85 4.51
C ALA A 202 11.82 13.34 5.67
N GLU A 203 11.58 12.48 6.66
CA GLU A 203 10.85 12.90 7.85
C GLU A 203 11.55 14.15 8.40
N ALA A 204 10.81 15.27 8.47
CA ALA A 204 11.31 16.49 9.07
C ALA A 204 11.43 16.26 10.58
N TRP A 205 12.50 15.62 11.01
CA TRP A 205 12.83 15.49 12.42
C TRP A 205 13.53 16.78 12.84
N GLN A 206 12.99 17.44 13.84
CA GLN A 206 13.64 18.60 14.45
C GLN A 206 14.63 18.17 15.53
N ARG A 207 14.29 17.08 16.25
CA ARG A 207 15.03 16.62 17.43
C ARG A 207 14.85 15.12 17.62
N ILE A 208 15.96 14.44 17.87
CA ILE A 208 16.00 13.06 18.38
C ILE A 208 16.52 13.10 19.82
N VAL A 209 15.82 12.42 20.73
CA VAL A 209 16.25 12.22 22.11
C VAL A 209 16.62 10.75 22.29
N ILE A 210 17.90 10.49 22.53
CA ILE A 210 18.42 9.15 22.79
C ILE A 210 18.57 9.00 24.31
N HIS A 211 17.86 8.03 24.87
CA HIS A 211 18.05 7.61 26.26
C HIS A 211 19.09 6.49 26.30
N THR A 212 20.23 6.74 26.93
CA THR A 212 21.30 5.78 27.14
C THR A 212 21.48 5.48 28.63
N GLN A 213 22.27 4.46 28.97
CA GLN A 213 22.72 4.22 30.33
C GLN A 213 24.23 4.03 30.33
N ASP A 214 24.91 4.61 31.31
CA ASP A 214 26.34 4.37 31.49
C ASP A 214 26.61 2.94 32.05
N ALA A 215 27.87 2.56 32.17
CA ALA A 215 28.27 1.24 32.68
C ALA A 215 27.85 0.99 34.16
N SER A 216 27.39 2.03 34.87
CA SER A 216 26.85 1.94 36.23
C SER A 216 25.32 1.87 36.27
N GLY A 217 24.65 1.91 35.12
CA GLY A 217 23.19 1.90 34.99
C GLY A 217 22.55 3.27 35.22
N ARG A 218 23.34 4.35 35.25
CA ARG A 218 22.81 5.70 35.39
C ARG A 218 22.23 6.15 34.04
N PRO A 219 21.00 6.68 34.00
CA PRO A 219 20.42 7.17 32.76
C PRO A 219 21.15 8.43 32.29
N GLU A 220 21.45 8.45 31.00
CA GLU A 220 21.97 9.60 30.26
C GLU A 220 21.01 9.91 29.11
N GLN A 221 20.96 11.20 28.74
CA GLN A 221 20.13 11.67 27.64
C GLN A 221 21.04 12.44 26.69
N VAL A 222 21.04 12.02 25.43
CA VAL A 222 21.70 12.73 24.34
C VAL A 222 20.62 13.31 23.44
N GLU A 223 20.70 14.61 23.21
CA GLU A 223 19.80 15.31 22.31
C GLU A 223 20.55 15.65 21.02
N ILE A 224 20.00 15.22 19.89
CA ILE A 224 20.50 15.53 18.55
C ILE A 224 19.45 16.42 17.90
N THR A 225 19.85 17.61 17.46
CA THR A 225 18.97 18.53 16.72
C THR A 225 19.35 18.47 15.25
N ASN A 226 18.36 18.49 14.36
CA ASN A 226 18.60 18.53 12.92
C ASN A 226 19.03 19.94 12.51
N PRO A 227 20.25 20.14 11.97
CA PRO A 227 20.71 21.45 11.54
C PRO A 227 19.93 22.02 10.36
N ASP A 228 19.23 21.18 9.59
CA ASP A 228 18.47 21.57 8.40
C ASP A 228 16.95 21.70 8.68
N GLY A 229 16.53 21.59 9.95
CA GLY A 229 15.12 21.57 10.37
C GLY A 229 14.51 22.92 10.80
N GLU A 230 15.03 24.06 10.31
CA GLU A 230 14.49 25.41 10.58
C GLU A 230 13.26 25.79 9.74
#